data_AF-A0A8B7YTT5-F1
#
_entry.id   AF-A0A8B7YTT5-F1
#
_cell.length_a   1.000
_cell.length_b   1.000
_cell.length_c   1.000
_cell.angle_alpha   90.00
_cell.angle_beta   90.00
_cell.angle_gamma   90.00
#
_symmetry.space_group_name_H-M   'P 1'
#
loop_
_entity.id
_entity.type
_entity.pdbx_description
1 polymer ?
#
loop_
_entity_poly.entity_id
_entity_poly.type
_entity_poly.pdbx_seq_one_letter_code
_entity_poly.pdbx_strand_id
1 'polypeptide(L)'
;MTAKSYPYNSHCGDIGIRAVDGIEYIEQDSIETPAAYQDNPTWGIDRIDSRKGIDGYYNYNSNVQGEGVNVYLLDSGIQTSHNVFGGRASLLFGRGDDSGHGTHCAGTAVGNTYGIARKALIHSVKICYSGKCALIDTLDGLNKVLTHAGKNGGVISRSLSGLSFSSPSLTDAMKKMWDNGFVISHAAGNANTFACYYTPQKMKEVIATGATNKNDKRAYFSNYGKCVDLFAPGVSIVSAEYSTSSNSGTTTMSGTSMACPHTSGVLALLMGKDKNATPQSLKDALLSSATSDVVSDTKGSPNRLLYANPVSMVF
;
A
#
# COMPACT_ATOMS: atom_id res chain seq x y z
N MET A 1 25.40 41.67 6.93
CA MET A 1 24.18 41.21 7.66
C MET A 1 23.19 40.71 6.61
N THR A 2 22.65 39.50 6.77
CA THR A 2 21.72 38.89 5.81
C THR A 2 20.29 39.35 6.09
N ALA A 3 19.61 39.91 5.09
CA ALA A 3 18.22 40.34 5.18
C ALA A 3 17.29 39.29 4.52
N LYS A 4 16.16 38.96 5.18
CA LYS A 4 15.12 38.05 4.65
C LYS A 4 14.03 38.83 3.93
N SER A 5 13.57 38.35 2.78
CA SER A 5 12.32 38.82 2.15
C SER A 5 11.31 37.67 2.06
N TYR A 6 10.04 37.97 2.37
CA TYR A 6 8.92 37.01 2.29
C TYR A 6 8.10 37.28 1.02
N PRO A 7 7.55 36.26 0.34
CA PRO A 7 6.81 36.46 -0.90
C PRO A 7 5.40 36.96 -0.58
N TYR A 8 5.18 38.27 -0.76
CA TYR A 8 3.83 38.82 -0.89
C TYR A 8 3.66 39.41 -2.30
N ASN A 9 2.63 38.91 -2.97
CA ASN A 9 2.25 39.23 -4.32
C ASN A 9 1.69 40.67 -4.38
N SER A 10 2.53 41.68 -4.61
CA SER A 10 2.13 42.99 -5.13
C SER A 10 3.35 43.81 -5.58
N HIS A 11 3.20 44.54 -6.69
CA HIS A 11 4.22 45.31 -7.42
C HIS A 11 4.84 46.52 -6.67
N CYS A 12 5.23 46.42 -5.39
CA CYS A 12 5.95 47.47 -4.66
C CYS A 12 6.75 46.93 -3.46
N GLY A 13 7.90 46.27 -3.70
CA GLY A 13 8.77 45.79 -2.60
C GLY A 13 10.28 45.74 -2.90
N ASP A 14 10.68 45.44 -4.13
CA ASP A 14 12.10 45.12 -4.40
C ASP A 14 13.04 46.32 -4.60
N ILE A 15 12.51 47.55 -4.66
CA ILE A 15 13.32 48.74 -4.98
C ILE A 15 14.04 49.31 -3.75
N GLY A 16 13.63 48.96 -2.51
CA GLY A 16 14.17 49.56 -1.29
C GLY A 16 15.42 48.89 -0.69
N ILE A 17 15.64 47.59 -0.92
CA ILE A 17 16.70 46.83 -0.23
C ILE A 17 18.06 46.93 -0.94
N ARG A 18 18.09 47.22 -2.25
CA ARG A 18 19.33 47.31 -3.03
C ARG A 18 20.16 48.58 -2.77
N ALA A 19 19.63 49.55 -2.02
CA ALA A 19 20.25 50.86 -1.82
C ALA A 19 20.93 51.05 -0.44
N VAL A 20 21.05 49.98 0.36
CA VAL A 20 21.71 50.05 1.67
C VAL A 20 23.20 49.74 1.52
N ASP A 21 24.04 50.69 1.93
CA ASP A 21 25.50 50.57 1.87
C ASP A 21 25.97 49.44 2.81
N GLY A 22 26.80 48.52 2.30
CA GLY A 22 27.30 47.34 3.03
C GLY A 22 26.56 46.01 2.81
N ILE A 23 25.64 45.93 1.83
CA ILE A 23 25.05 44.66 1.37
C ILE A 23 25.92 44.03 0.29
N GLU A 24 26.47 42.84 0.57
CA GLU A 24 27.38 42.13 -0.32
C GLU A 24 26.65 41.26 -1.37
N TYR A 25 25.46 40.74 -1.03
CA TYR A 25 24.61 39.96 -1.93
C TYR A 25 23.15 39.97 -1.46
N ILE A 26 22.24 39.83 -2.42
CA ILE A 26 20.81 39.61 -2.20
C ILE A 26 20.46 38.33 -2.96
N GLU A 27 20.12 37.29 -2.23
CA GLU A 27 19.66 36.03 -2.78
C GLU A 27 18.18 35.85 -2.48
N GLN A 28 17.43 35.38 -3.46
CA GLN A 28 16.04 34.99 -3.29
C GLN A 28 16.01 33.69 -2.49
N ASP A 29 15.07 33.57 -1.55
CA ASP A 29 14.94 32.38 -0.70
C ASP A 29 14.82 31.11 -1.56
N SER A 30 15.77 30.19 -1.40
CA SER A 30 15.81 28.91 -2.09
C SER A 30 15.50 27.80 -1.09
N ILE A 31 14.36 27.13 -1.28
CA ILE A 31 14.00 25.97 -0.48
C ILE A 31 14.83 24.79 -1.01
N GLU A 32 15.81 24.34 -0.22
CA GLU A 32 16.41 23.03 -0.42
C GLU A 32 15.37 21.95 -0.12
N THR A 33 15.00 21.18 -1.13
CA THR A 33 14.17 20.00 -0.97
C THR A 33 15.10 18.78 -0.79
N PRO A 34 14.80 17.83 0.12
CA PRO A 34 15.62 16.60 0.32
C PRO A 34 15.32 15.48 -0.69
N ALA A 35 16.32 14.94 -1.41
CA ALA A 35 16.29 14.06 -2.61
C ALA A 35 15.37 12.79 -2.67
N ALA A 36 14.14 12.81 -2.14
CA ALA A 36 13.29 11.64 -1.98
C ALA A 36 11.81 11.95 -2.23
N TYR A 37 11.50 12.48 -3.41
CA TYR A 37 10.12 12.63 -3.89
C TYR A 37 10.02 12.18 -5.34
N GLN A 38 8.82 11.73 -5.69
CA GLN A 38 8.44 11.44 -7.06
C GLN A 38 7.43 12.48 -7.53
N ASP A 39 7.76 13.15 -8.62
CA ASP A 39 6.82 14.00 -9.34
C ASP A 39 5.81 13.14 -10.11
N ASN A 40 4.55 13.58 -10.13
CA ASN A 40 3.45 12.92 -10.81
C ASN A 40 3.34 11.41 -10.47
N PRO A 41 3.27 11.06 -9.17
CA PRO A 41 2.99 9.68 -8.77
C PRO A 41 1.62 9.22 -9.28
N THR A 42 1.35 7.91 -9.20
CA THR A 42 -0.01 7.44 -9.45
C THR A 42 -0.93 8.05 -8.39
N TRP A 43 -2.15 8.42 -8.80
CA TRP A 43 -3.09 9.13 -7.91
C TRP A 43 -3.33 8.40 -6.59
N GLY A 44 -3.26 7.06 -6.59
CA GLY A 44 -3.45 6.26 -5.38
C GLY A 44 -2.34 6.46 -4.36
N ILE A 45 -1.10 6.56 -4.81
CA ILE A 45 0.05 6.86 -3.94
C ILE A 45 -0.05 8.30 -3.43
N ASP A 46 -0.30 9.25 -4.32
CA ASP A 46 -0.49 10.68 -4.02
C ASP A 46 -1.61 10.91 -3.00
N ARG A 47 -2.72 10.19 -3.17
CA ARG A 47 -3.86 10.37 -2.29
C ARG A 47 -3.57 9.89 -0.87
N ILE A 48 -2.73 8.88 -0.69
CA ILE A 48 -2.50 8.33 0.65
C ILE A 48 -1.40 9.05 1.41
N ASP A 49 -0.52 9.83 0.79
CA ASP A 49 0.51 10.58 1.51
C ASP A 49 0.12 12.02 1.88
N SER A 50 -0.98 12.53 1.31
CA SER A 50 -1.55 13.81 1.68
C SER A 50 -2.96 13.67 2.26
N ARG A 51 -3.23 14.30 3.41
CA ARG A 51 -4.61 14.35 3.96
C ARG A 51 -5.50 15.32 3.19
N LYS A 52 -4.92 16.20 2.37
CA LYS A 52 -5.62 17.28 1.66
C LYS A 52 -6.09 16.87 0.27
N GLY A 53 -5.71 15.70 -0.22
CA GLY A 53 -6.11 15.20 -1.54
C GLY A 53 -4.90 14.73 -2.34
N ILE A 54 -4.91 15.06 -3.63
CA ILE A 54 -3.85 14.73 -4.60
C ILE A 54 -3.13 16.05 -4.90
N ASP A 55 -1.84 16.14 -4.59
CA ASP A 55 -1.03 17.36 -4.78
C ASP A 55 0.06 17.23 -5.84
N GLY A 56 0.21 16.05 -6.44
CA GLY A 56 1.14 15.78 -7.53
C GLY A 56 2.53 15.33 -7.06
N TYR A 57 2.73 15.16 -5.75
CA TYR A 57 4.01 14.80 -5.18
C TYR A 57 3.85 13.60 -4.25
N TYR A 58 4.70 12.59 -4.43
CA TYR A 58 4.84 11.54 -3.43
C TYR A 58 6.14 11.73 -2.66
N ASN A 59 6.05 12.14 -1.40
CA ASN A 59 7.22 12.34 -0.56
C ASN A 59 7.58 11.04 0.17
N TYR A 60 8.52 10.28 -0.39
CA TYR A 60 9.01 9.06 0.23
C TYR A 60 10.23 9.35 1.09
N ASN A 61 10.20 9.01 2.38
CA ASN A 61 11.39 9.13 3.22
C ASN A 61 12.39 8.04 2.81
N SER A 62 13.58 8.44 2.37
CA SER A 62 14.60 7.50 1.86
C SER A 62 14.98 6.41 2.87
N ASN A 63 14.79 6.67 4.18
CA ASN A 63 15.10 5.78 5.29
C ASN A 63 13.92 4.88 5.70
N VAL A 64 12.69 5.19 5.30
CA VAL A 64 11.48 4.45 5.68
C VAL A 64 10.76 3.96 4.42
N GLN A 65 11.35 2.97 3.74
CA GLN A 65 10.81 2.36 2.52
C GLN A 65 10.60 0.84 2.65
N GLY A 66 10.61 0.30 3.87
CA GLY A 66 10.41 -1.13 4.15
C GLY A 66 11.64 -2.01 3.93
N GLU A 67 12.86 -1.46 3.99
CA GLU A 67 14.11 -2.22 3.82
C GLU A 67 14.18 -3.44 4.76
N GLY A 68 14.41 -4.62 4.18
CA GLY A 68 14.48 -5.89 4.90
C GLY A 68 13.13 -6.46 5.37
N VAL A 69 11.99 -5.84 5.03
CA VAL A 69 10.66 -6.38 5.32
C VAL A 69 10.25 -7.37 4.23
N ASN A 70 9.74 -8.52 4.64
CA ASN A 70 9.19 -9.53 3.74
C ASN A 70 7.69 -9.28 3.52
N VAL A 71 7.29 -9.10 2.26
CA VAL A 71 5.90 -9.09 1.81
C VAL A 71 5.61 -10.40 1.09
N TYR A 72 4.60 -11.14 1.55
CA TYR A 72 4.16 -12.40 0.94
C TYR A 72 2.88 -12.14 0.16
N LEU A 73 2.96 -12.22 -1.16
CA LEU A 73 1.81 -12.02 -2.04
C LEU A 73 1.16 -13.38 -2.35
N LEU A 74 -0.03 -13.60 -1.81
CA LEU A 74 -0.85 -14.77 -2.09
C LEU A 74 -1.83 -14.47 -3.22
N ASP A 75 -1.46 -14.83 -4.46
CA ASP A 75 -2.17 -14.39 -5.68
C ASP A 75 -1.94 -15.34 -6.88
N SER A 76 -2.07 -14.83 -8.12
CA SER A 76 -1.78 -15.54 -9.37
C SER A 76 -0.28 -15.73 -9.65
N GLY A 77 0.60 -15.24 -8.80
CA GLY A 77 2.05 -15.26 -8.97
C GLY A 77 2.60 -13.88 -9.32
N ILE A 78 3.93 -13.77 -9.50
CA ILE A 78 4.61 -12.52 -9.86
C ILE A 78 5.53 -12.77 -11.05
N GLN A 79 5.57 -11.86 -12.02
CA GLN A 79 6.69 -11.74 -12.96
C GLN A 79 7.89 -11.12 -12.23
N THR A 80 8.70 -11.96 -11.59
CA THR A 80 9.82 -11.50 -10.75
C THR A 80 10.89 -10.74 -11.54
N SER A 81 10.95 -10.93 -12.86
CA SER A 81 11.85 -10.22 -13.78
C SER A 81 11.39 -8.80 -14.13
N HIS A 82 10.19 -8.37 -13.72
CA HIS A 82 9.70 -7.03 -14.02
C HIS A 82 10.60 -5.97 -13.37
N ASN A 83 11.05 -4.98 -14.16
CA ASN A 83 12.06 -3.98 -13.81
C ASN A 83 11.69 -3.19 -12.55
N VAL A 84 10.37 -3.01 -12.30
CA VAL A 84 9.85 -2.30 -11.11
C VAL A 84 10.34 -2.90 -9.78
N PHE A 85 10.67 -4.19 -9.76
CA PHE A 85 11.10 -4.89 -8.55
C PHE A 85 12.60 -4.78 -8.29
N GLY A 86 13.41 -4.51 -9.32
CA GLY A 86 14.87 -4.33 -9.17
C GLY A 86 15.56 -5.48 -8.45
N GLY A 87 15.13 -6.73 -8.68
CA GLY A 87 15.68 -7.93 -8.03
C GLY A 87 15.10 -8.27 -6.66
N ARG A 88 14.16 -7.47 -6.12
CA ARG A 88 13.54 -7.70 -4.80
C ARG A 88 12.38 -8.71 -4.81
N ALA A 89 11.99 -9.20 -5.98
CA ALA A 89 10.91 -10.18 -6.14
C ALA A 89 11.47 -11.60 -6.31
N SER A 90 10.93 -12.58 -5.58
CA SER A 90 11.31 -13.99 -5.72
C SER A 90 10.11 -14.93 -5.74
N LEU A 91 10.29 -16.12 -6.31
CA LEU A 91 9.29 -17.20 -6.29
C LEU A 91 9.47 -18.02 -5.01
N LEU A 92 8.43 -18.10 -4.18
CA LEU A 92 8.45 -18.87 -2.94
C LEU A 92 7.60 -20.15 -3.02
N PHE A 93 6.44 -20.06 -3.65
CA PHE A 93 5.52 -21.18 -3.82
C PHE A 93 4.82 -21.12 -5.18
N GLY A 94 4.69 -22.26 -5.83
CA GLY A 94 4.18 -22.38 -7.19
C GLY A 94 5.15 -21.82 -8.24
N ARG A 95 4.59 -21.30 -9.34
CA ARG A 95 5.33 -20.73 -10.47
C ARG A 95 5.11 -19.20 -10.60
N GLY A 96 5.69 -18.60 -11.63
CA GLY A 96 5.48 -17.19 -11.96
C GLY A 96 4.02 -16.87 -12.32
N ASP A 97 3.74 -15.57 -12.46
CA ASP A 97 2.41 -15.08 -12.82
C ASP A 97 1.95 -15.65 -14.18
N ASP A 98 0.66 -15.93 -14.29
CA ASP A 98 -0.01 -16.33 -15.54
C ASP A 98 -1.32 -15.57 -15.79
N SER A 99 -1.66 -14.60 -14.92
CA SER A 99 -2.88 -13.79 -15.03
C SER A 99 -2.60 -12.28 -15.05
N GLY A 100 -1.45 -11.84 -14.53
CA GLY A 100 -1.09 -10.43 -14.38
C GLY A 100 -1.64 -9.72 -13.16
N HIS A 101 -2.63 -10.32 -12.49
CA HIS A 101 -3.22 -9.76 -11.28
C HIS A 101 -2.19 -9.64 -10.14
N GLY A 102 -1.40 -10.69 -9.93
CA GLY A 102 -0.39 -10.70 -8.88
C GLY A 102 0.79 -9.78 -9.16
N THR A 103 1.25 -9.67 -10.41
CA THR A 103 2.28 -8.70 -10.83
C THR A 103 1.83 -7.26 -10.57
N HIS A 104 0.57 -6.93 -10.89
CA HIS A 104 -0.02 -5.61 -10.62
C HIS A 104 -0.10 -5.31 -9.11
N CYS A 105 -0.59 -6.27 -8.31
CA CYS A 105 -0.67 -6.13 -6.86
C CYS A 105 0.71 -6.00 -6.22
N ALA A 106 1.68 -6.81 -6.63
CA ALA A 106 3.07 -6.71 -6.18
C ALA A 106 3.66 -5.33 -6.49
N GLY A 107 3.48 -4.84 -7.71
CA GLY A 107 3.95 -3.51 -8.13
C GLY A 107 3.36 -2.40 -7.26
N THR A 108 2.09 -2.51 -6.89
CA THR A 108 1.39 -1.53 -6.04
C THR A 108 1.91 -1.53 -4.60
N ALA A 109 2.31 -2.69 -4.08
CA ALA A 109 2.82 -2.79 -2.72
C ALA A 109 4.28 -2.31 -2.62
N VAL A 110 5.16 -2.78 -3.52
CA VAL A 110 6.62 -2.68 -3.35
C VAL A 110 7.39 -2.17 -4.56
N GLY A 111 6.73 -1.90 -5.69
CA GLY A 111 7.41 -1.41 -6.90
C GLY A 111 8.16 -0.10 -6.68
N ASN A 112 9.31 0.10 -7.32
CA ASN A 112 10.09 1.34 -7.20
C ASN A 112 9.39 2.59 -7.77
N THR A 113 8.46 2.42 -8.72
CA THR A 113 7.71 3.53 -9.35
C THR A 113 6.26 3.61 -8.89
N TYR A 114 5.59 2.45 -8.81
CA TYR A 114 4.15 2.36 -8.51
C TYR A 114 3.85 1.87 -7.09
N GLY A 115 4.90 1.62 -6.30
CA GLY A 115 4.79 1.03 -4.99
C GLY A 115 5.08 1.99 -3.85
N ILE A 116 4.60 1.60 -2.69
CA ILE A 116 4.72 2.34 -1.42
C ILE A 116 6.00 1.91 -0.69
N ALA A 117 6.21 0.61 -0.48
CA ALA A 117 7.37 0.07 0.21
C ALA A 117 8.50 -0.30 -0.77
N ARG A 118 9.14 0.72 -1.34
CA ARG A 118 10.08 0.59 -2.47
C ARG A 118 11.39 -0.14 -2.16
N LYS A 119 11.66 -0.46 -0.88
CA LYS A 119 12.83 -1.24 -0.44
C LYS A 119 12.45 -2.58 0.20
N ALA A 120 11.16 -2.91 0.28
CA ALA A 120 10.72 -4.21 0.78
C ALA A 120 11.03 -5.34 -0.21
N LEU A 121 11.21 -6.55 0.32
CA LEU A 121 11.29 -7.80 -0.43
C LEU A 121 9.89 -8.33 -0.68
N ILE A 122 9.64 -8.93 -1.84
CA ILE A 122 8.35 -9.55 -2.15
C ILE A 122 8.50 -10.99 -2.62
N HIS A 123 7.70 -11.86 -2.02
CA HIS A 123 7.71 -13.29 -2.28
C HIS A 123 6.38 -13.71 -2.91
N SER A 124 6.48 -14.22 -4.14
CA SER A 124 5.35 -14.78 -4.87
C SER A 124 4.91 -16.10 -4.27
N VAL A 125 3.68 -16.16 -3.80
CA VAL A 125 2.99 -17.36 -3.31
C VAL A 125 1.81 -17.60 -4.24
N LYS A 126 2.04 -18.34 -5.32
CA LYS A 126 1.00 -18.59 -6.32
C LYS A 126 0.00 -19.61 -5.81
N ILE A 127 -1.20 -19.13 -5.49
CA ILE A 127 -2.32 -19.93 -4.99
C ILE A 127 -3.55 -19.86 -5.91
N CYS A 128 -3.47 -19.06 -6.97
CA CYS A 128 -4.52 -18.93 -7.97
C CYS A 128 -4.03 -19.41 -9.34
N TYR A 129 -4.83 -20.25 -9.98
CA TYR A 129 -4.56 -20.85 -11.28
C TYR A 129 -5.78 -20.61 -12.18
N SER A 130 -5.58 -19.90 -13.30
CA SER A 130 -6.65 -19.55 -14.24
C SER A 130 -7.85 -18.85 -13.57
N GLY A 131 -7.57 -17.87 -12.70
CA GLY A 131 -8.58 -17.10 -11.97
C GLY A 131 -9.27 -17.84 -10.80
N LYS A 132 -8.88 -19.09 -10.51
CA LYS A 132 -9.43 -19.87 -9.40
C LYS A 132 -8.38 -20.06 -8.32
N CYS A 133 -8.74 -19.80 -7.07
CA CYS A 133 -7.83 -19.93 -5.93
C CYS A 133 -8.39 -21.00 -4.99
N ALA A 134 -7.86 -22.21 -5.06
CA ALA A 134 -8.38 -23.28 -4.22
C ALA A 134 -7.97 -23.06 -2.76
N LEU A 135 -8.81 -23.54 -1.84
CA LEU A 135 -8.51 -23.49 -0.42
C LEU A 135 -7.23 -24.28 -0.10
N ILE A 136 -7.04 -25.45 -0.73
CA ILE A 136 -5.85 -26.27 -0.49
C ILE A 136 -4.55 -25.54 -0.89
N ASP A 137 -4.52 -24.90 -2.06
CA ASP A 137 -3.38 -24.10 -2.51
C ASP A 137 -3.12 -22.93 -1.55
N THR A 138 -4.19 -22.31 -1.03
CA THR A 138 -4.07 -21.26 0.00
C THR A 138 -3.37 -21.80 1.25
N LEU A 139 -3.81 -22.95 1.77
CA LEU A 139 -3.27 -23.53 2.99
C LEU A 139 -1.80 -23.97 2.81
N ASP A 140 -1.47 -24.59 1.67
CA ASP A 140 -0.10 -24.98 1.35
C ASP A 140 0.81 -23.76 1.15
N GLY A 141 0.32 -22.72 0.49
CA GLY A 141 1.01 -21.44 0.35
C GLY A 141 1.30 -20.79 1.71
N LEU A 142 0.32 -20.74 2.61
CA LEU A 142 0.51 -20.20 3.98
C LEU A 142 1.52 -21.03 4.77
N ASN A 143 1.48 -22.36 4.67
CA ASN A 143 2.47 -23.22 5.31
C ASN A 143 3.87 -22.94 4.77
N LYS A 144 4.03 -22.76 3.46
CA LYS A 144 5.32 -22.42 2.86
C LYS A 144 5.85 -21.06 3.32
N VAL A 145 4.96 -20.07 3.48
CA VAL A 145 5.30 -18.76 4.04
C VAL A 145 5.80 -18.90 5.48
N LEU A 146 5.08 -19.65 6.32
CA LEU A 146 5.45 -19.85 7.72
C LEU A 146 6.82 -20.51 7.85
N THR A 147 7.12 -21.54 7.03
CA THR A 147 8.44 -22.17 7.00
C THR A 147 9.53 -21.21 6.56
N HIS A 148 9.27 -20.38 5.55
CA HIS A 148 10.27 -19.47 5.01
C HIS A 148 10.59 -18.29 5.95
N ALA A 149 9.58 -17.66 6.56
CA ALA A 149 9.80 -16.52 7.44
C ALA A 149 10.47 -16.92 8.77
N GLY A 150 10.26 -18.15 9.22
CA GLY A 150 10.68 -18.59 10.54
C GLY A 150 10.03 -17.73 11.62
N LYS A 151 10.85 -17.06 12.44
CA LYS A 151 10.39 -16.16 13.52
C LYS A 151 10.29 -14.68 13.11
N ASN A 152 10.63 -14.33 11.88
CA ASN A 152 10.73 -12.94 11.44
C ASN A 152 9.37 -12.31 11.07
N GLY A 153 8.31 -13.11 10.94
CA GLY A 153 7.00 -12.64 10.53
C GLY A 153 7.02 -12.01 9.13
N GLY A 154 6.11 -11.07 8.89
CA GLY A 154 6.04 -10.31 7.64
C GLY A 154 4.65 -9.75 7.35
N VAL A 155 4.50 -9.17 6.16
CA VAL A 155 3.19 -8.70 5.67
C VAL A 155 2.61 -9.74 4.72
N ILE A 156 1.41 -10.22 5.00
CA ILE A 156 0.63 -11.04 4.06
C ILE A 156 -0.27 -10.10 3.25
N SER A 157 -0.15 -10.15 1.93
CA SER A 157 -1.02 -9.44 1.00
C SER A 157 -1.87 -10.45 0.24
N ARG A 158 -3.18 -10.41 0.44
CA ARG A 158 -4.12 -11.35 -0.18
C ARG A 158 -5.28 -10.62 -0.86
N SER A 159 -5.10 -10.35 -2.14
CA SER A 159 -6.01 -9.59 -3.00
C SER A 159 -7.14 -10.44 -3.60
N LEU A 160 -7.76 -11.29 -2.79
CA LEU A 160 -8.78 -12.25 -3.23
C LEU A 160 -10.16 -11.95 -2.66
N SER A 161 -11.21 -12.33 -3.39
CA SER A 161 -12.55 -12.42 -2.81
C SER A 161 -12.58 -13.53 -1.75
N GLY A 162 -13.33 -13.33 -0.66
CA GLY A 162 -13.49 -14.37 0.35
C GLY A 162 -14.19 -15.61 -0.21
N LEU A 163 -13.94 -16.78 0.40
CA LEU A 163 -14.36 -18.07 -0.16
C LEU A 163 -15.82 -18.42 0.17
N SER A 164 -16.25 -18.17 1.42
CA SER A 164 -17.58 -18.53 1.95
C SER A 164 -17.86 -17.84 3.29
N PHE A 165 -19.12 -17.92 3.75
CA PHE A 165 -19.54 -17.46 5.08
C PHE A 165 -18.75 -18.11 6.22
N SER A 166 -18.39 -19.40 6.08
CA SER A 166 -17.59 -20.12 7.07
C SER A 166 -16.49 -20.92 6.38
N SER A 167 -15.25 -20.78 6.87
CA SER A 167 -14.12 -21.60 6.45
C SER A 167 -13.19 -21.82 7.66
N PRO A 168 -13.44 -22.85 8.48
CA PRO A 168 -12.69 -23.09 9.71
C PRO A 168 -11.18 -23.26 9.47
N SER A 169 -10.78 -24.06 8.47
CA SER A 169 -9.37 -24.27 8.15
C SER A 169 -8.65 -23.00 7.70
N LEU A 170 -9.32 -22.12 6.96
CA LEU A 170 -8.76 -20.82 6.59
C LEU A 170 -8.65 -19.91 7.81
N THR A 171 -9.66 -19.91 8.69
CA THR A 171 -9.63 -19.15 9.95
C THR A 171 -8.46 -19.58 10.82
N ASP A 172 -8.27 -20.88 11.03
CA ASP A 172 -7.19 -21.41 11.86
C ASP A 172 -5.82 -21.09 11.24
N ALA A 173 -5.68 -21.24 9.92
CA ALA A 173 -4.44 -20.91 9.22
C ALA A 173 -4.10 -19.42 9.32
N MET A 174 -5.05 -18.52 9.08
CA MET A 174 -4.84 -17.08 9.19
C MET A 174 -4.53 -16.64 10.61
N LYS A 175 -5.23 -17.21 11.61
CA LYS A 175 -4.92 -16.97 13.03
C LYS A 175 -3.51 -17.45 13.38
N LYS A 176 -3.10 -18.63 12.88
CA LYS A 176 -1.74 -19.13 13.07
C LYS A 176 -0.69 -18.18 12.48
N MET A 177 -0.94 -17.59 11.31
CA MET A 177 -0.03 -16.56 10.76
C MET A 177 0.03 -15.34 11.68
N TRP A 178 -1.11 -14.83 12.14
CA TRP A 178 -1.14 -13.71 13.09
C TRP A 178 -0.34 -13.99 14.36
N ASP A 179 -0.54 -15.16 14.96
CA ASP A 179 0.18 -15.59 16.17
C ASP A 179 1.70 -15.78 15.95
N ASN A 180 2.15 -15.88 14.68
CA ASN A 180 3.56 -15.99 14.30
C ASN A 180 4.15 -14.68 13.73
N GLY A 181 3.55 -13.53 14.05
CA GLY A 181 4.13 -12.22 13.72
C GLY A 181 3.79 -11.71 12.32
N PHE A 182 2.78 -12.28 11.66
CA PHE A 182 2.33 -11.79 10.36
C PHE A 182 1.16 -10.83 10.50
N VAL A 183 1.26 -9.65 9.89
CA VAL A 183 0.13 -8.74 9.72
C VAL A 183 -0.54 -8.99 8.36
N ILE A 184 -1.87 -9.10 8.35
CA ILE A 184 -2.61 -9.65 7.22
C ILE A 184 -3.48 -8.57 6.58
N SER A 185 -3.11 -8.11 5.38
CA SER A 185 -3.95 -7.28 4.52
C SER A 185 -4.75 -8.15 3.57
N HIS A 186 -6.05 -7.89 3.48
CA HIS A 186 -6.95 -8.64 2.61
C HIS A 186 -7.94 -7.71 1.90
N ALA A 187 -8.29 -8.04 0.66
CA ALA A 187 -9.36 -7.34 -0.05
C ALA A 187 -10.73 -7.54 0.62
N ALA A 188 -11.53 -6.48 0.75
CA ALA A 188 -12.88 -6.57 1.30
C ALA A 188 -13.87 -7.33 0.38
N GLY A 189 -13.58 -7.40 -0.92
CA GLY A 189 -14.41 -8.04 -1.94
C GLY A 189 -15.20 -7.06 -2.82
N ASN A 190 -15.60 -7.51 -4.02
CA ASN A 190 -16.13 -6.66 -5.09
C ASN A 190 -17.61 -6.96 -5.43
N ALA A 191 -18.43 -7.29 -4.43
CA ALA A 191 -19.83 -7.72 -4.63
C ALA A 191 -20.87 -6.72 -4.10
N ASN A 192 -20.45 -5.51 -3.67
CA ASN A 192 -21.31 -4.48 -3.08
C ASN A 192 -22.27 -5.06 -2.01
N THR A 193 -21.71 -5.85 -1.08
CA THR A 193 -22.45 -6.49 0.01
C THR A 193 -21.67 -6.38 1.33
N PHE A 194 -22.22 -6.92 2.41
CA PHE A 194 -21.56 -6.91 3.72
C PHE A 194 -20.30 -7.78 3.71
N ALA A 195 -19.14 -7.19 4.00
CA ALA A 195 -17.86 -7.90 4.11
C ALA A 195 -17.91 -9.01 5.19
N CYS A 196 -18.76 -8.84 6.21
CA CYS A 196 -18.95 -9.83 7.28
C CYS A 196 -19.51 -11.18 6.80
N TYR A 197 -20.06 -11.26 5.59
CA TYR A 197 -20.52 -12.52 5.01
C TYR A 197 -19.39 -13.40 4.49
N TYR A 198 -18.14 -12.98 4.59
CA TYR A 198 -17.01 -13.69 4.01
C TYR A 198 -15.90 -13.94 5.02
N THR A 199 -15.29 -15.11 4.90
CA THR A 199 -14.03 -15.46 5.55
C THR A 199 -12.90 -15.28 4.52
N PRO A 200 -11.81 -14.56 4.86
CA PRO A 200 -11.41 -14.16 6.21
C PRO A 200 -11.73 -12.70 6.58
N GLN A 201 -12.49 -11.96 5.76
CA GLN A 201 -12.80 -10.53 5.98
C GLN A 201 -13.44 -10.25 7.35
N LYS A 202 -14.23 -11.19 7.89
CA LYS A 202 -14.84 -11.05 9.22
C LYS A 202 -13.90 -11.28 10.41
N MET A 203 -12.68 -11.76 10.18
CA MET A 203 -11.71 -12.07 11.24
C MET A 203 -11.12 -10.77 11.81
N LYS A 204 -10.88 -10.73 13.13
CA LYS A 204 -10.31 -9.54 13.78
C LYS A 204 -8.82 -9.37 13.45
N GLU A 205 -8.13 -10.48 13.20
CA GLU A 205 -6.72 -10.59 12.83
C GLU A 205 -6.44 -10.13 11.39
N VAL A 206 -7.49 -9.94 10.59
CA VAL A 206 -7.37 -9.53 9.20
C VAL A 206 -7.73 -8.05 9.06
N ILE A 207 -7.00 -7.34 8.21
CA ILE A 207 -7.30 -5.96 7.82
C ILE A 207 -8.04 -6.02 6.48
N ALA A 208 -9.36 -5.97 6.53
CA ALA A 208 -10.21 -5.97 5.35
C ALA A 208 -10.25 -4.57 4.73
N THR A 209 -9.66 -4.44 3.54
CA THR A 209 -9.48 -3.16 2.85
C THR A 209 -10.55 -2.96 1.77
N GLY A 210 -11.40 -1.95 1.96
CA GLY A 210 -12.36 -1.48 0.96
C GLY A 210 -11.70 -0.60 -0.12
N ALA A 211 -12.37 -0.40 -1.25
CA ALA A 211 -11.85 0.40 -2.36
C ALA A 211 -12.52 1.77 -2.44
N THR A 212 -11.74 2.82 -2.71
CA THR A 212 -12.20 4.15 -3.11
C THR A 212 -11.73 4.53 -4.51
N ASN A 213 -12.42 5.50 -5.10
CA ASN A 213 -11.93 6.22 -6.26
C ASN A 213 -11.20 7.51 -5.85
N LYS A 214 -10.66 8.23 -6.84
CA LYS A 214 -9.91 9.49 -6.65
C LYS A 214 -10.67 10.64 -5.98
N ASN A 215 -12.00 10.54 -5.85
CA ASN A 215 -12.85 11.55 -5.22
C ASN A 215 -13.26 11.13 -3.80
N ASP A 216 -12.50 10.23 -3.16
CA ASP A 216 -12.81 9.65 -1.85
C ASP A 216 -14.21 9.05 -1.76
N LYS A 217 -14.77 8.57 -2.86
CA LYS A 217 -16.03 7.83 -2.85
C LYS A 217 -15.74 6.34 -2.79
N ARG A 218 -16.43 5.60 -1.91
CA ARG A 218 -16.39 4.14 -1.94
C ARG A 218 -16.71 3.67 -3.37
N ALA A 219 -15.87 2.80 -3.91
CA ALA A 219 -16.11 2.20 -5.21
C ALA A 219 -17.44 1.45 -5.19
N TYR A 220 -18.28 1.61 -6.22
CA TYR A 220 -19.64 1.06 -6.22
C TYR A 220 -19.68 -0.46 -6.02
N PHE A 221 -18.61 -1.16 -6.43
CA PHE A 221 -18.46 -2.61 -6.26
C PHE A 221 -17.92 -3.02 -4.88
N SER A 222 -17.30 -2.13 -4.10
CA SER A 222 -16.61 -2.49 -2.86
C SER A 222 -17.62 -3.02 -1.84
N ASN A 223 -17.31 -4.15 -1.22
CA ASN A 223 -18.00 -4.59 -0.01
C ASN A 223 -17.82 -3.56 1.11
N TYR A 224 -18.73 -3.62 2.09
CA TYR A 224 -18.90 -2.59 3.12
C TYR A 224 -19.38 -3.20 4.46
N GLY A 225 -19.65 -2.32 5.43
CA GLY A 225 -20.10 -2.65 6.78
C GLY A 225 -18.94 -2.78 7.78
N LYS A 226 -19.30 -3.18 9.01
CA LYS A 226 -18.40 -3.19 10.18
C LYS A 226 -17.16 -4.08 10.09
N CYS A 227 -17.12 -5.03 9.14
CA CYS A 227 -15.96 -5.90 8.92
C CYS A 227 -15.02 -5.36 7.84
N VAL A 228 -15.22 -4.14 7.37
CA VAL A 228 -14.18 -3.39 6.66
C VAL A 228 -13.45 -2.56 7.70
N ASP A 229 -12.12 -2.64 7.76
CA ASP A 229 -11.33 -1.91 8.75
C ASP A 229 -11.00 -0.48 8.28
N LEU A 230 -10.72 -0.34 6.97
CA LEU A 230 -10.38 0.92 6.29
C LEU A 230 -10.63 0.82 4.77
N PHE A 231 -10.59 1.95 4.08
CA PHE A 231 -10.61 2.08 2.63
C PHE A 231 -9.26 2.51 2.09
N ALA A 232 -8.90 2.08 0.88
CA ALA A 232 -7.72 2.55 0.17
C ALA A 232 -8.03 2.72 -1.34
N PRO A 233 -7.17 3.44 -2.09
CA PRO A 233 -7.30 3.59 -3.53
C PRO A 233 -7.46 2.25 -4.27
N GLY A 234 -8.56 2.09 -5.01
CA GLY A 234 -8.86 0.83 -5.69
C GLY A 234 -9.57 0.98 -7.03
N VAL A 235 -9.69 2.18 -7.59
CA VAL A 235 -10.30 2.41 -8.92
C VAL A 235 -9.29 3.05 -9.85
N SER A 236 -9.08 2.47 -11.02
CA SER A 236 -8.12 2.97 -12.01
C SER A 236 -6.72 3.13 -11.42
N ILE A 237 -6.21 2.06 -10.80
CA ILE A 237 -4.87 2.01 -10.23
C ILE A 237 -3.89 1.53 -11.30
N VAL A 238 -2.89 2.36 -11.59
CA VAL A 238 -1.79 2.05 -12.50
C VAL A 238 -0.71 1.29 -11.72
N SER A 239 -0.25 0.17 -12.25
CA SER A 239 0.89 -0.60 -11.70
C SER A 239 1.52 -1.47 -12.80
N ALA A 240 2.49 -2.28 -12.42
CA ALA A 240 3.22 -3.20 -13.29
C ALA A 240 2.28 -4.16 -14.03
N GLU A 241 2.53 -4.30 -15.32
CA GLU A 241 1.84 -5.25 -16.19
C GLU A 241 2.64 -6.55 -16.28
N TYR A 242 1.93 -7.68 -16.27
CA TYR A 242 2.52 -8.95 -16.70
C TYR A 242 2.57 -9.03 -18.22
N SER A 243 3.75 -9.35 -18.76
CA SER A 243 3.90 -9.59 -20.19
C SER A 243 4.96 -10.65 -20.46
N THR A 244 4.70 -11.55 -21.41
CA THR A 244 5.69 -12.53 -21.88
C THR A 244 6.74 -11.91 -22.80
N SER A 245 6.54 -10.68 -23.27
CA SER A 245 7.41 -9.97 -24.21
C SER A 245 8.10 -8.74 -23.63
N SER A 246 7.76 -8.33 -22.40
CA SER A 246 8.32 -7.14 -21.74
C SER A 246 8.42 -7.32 -20.22
N ASN A 247 9.42 -6.66 -19.64
CA ASN A 247 9.62 -6.55 -18.19
C ASN A 247 9.36 -5.12 -17.68
N SER A 248 8.69 -4.26 -18.44
CA SER A 248 8.55 -2.83 -18.10
C SER A 248 7.15 -2.24 -18.36
N GLY A 249 6.18 -3.09 -18.71
CA GLY A 249 4.83 -2.66 -19.03
C GLY A 249 4.07 -2.10 -17.82
N THR A 250 2.98 -1.40 -18.10
CA THR A 250 2.08 -0.87 -17.08
C THR A 250 0.65 -1.11 -17.49
N THR A 251 -0.21 -1.41 -16.53
CA THR A 251 -1.63 -1.59 -16.78
C THR A 251 -2.48 -0.96 -15.67
N THR A 252 -3.73 -0.70 -15.98
CA THR A 252 -4.70 -0.06 -15.09
C THR A 252 -5.76 -1.05 -14.67
N MET A 253 -5.91 -1.27 -13.36
CA MET A 253 -6.90 -2.20 -12.81
C MET A 253 -7.75 -1.55 -11.72
N SER A 254 -8.92 -2.13 -11.45
CA SER A 254 -9.83 -1.70 -10.40
C SER A 254 -10.32 -2.88 -9.57
N GLY A 255 -10.38 -2.70 -8.27
CA GLY A 255 -10.86 -3.69 -7.31
C GLY A 255 -10.41 -3.37 -5.89
N THR A 256 -11.08 -3.98 -4.91
CA THR A 256 -10.52 -4.10 -3.55
C THR A 256 -9.19 -4.86 -3.54
N SER A 257 -8.93 -5.64 -4.58
CA SER A 257 -7.64 -6.24 -4.91
C SER A 257 -6.53 -5.23 -5.18
N MET A 258 -6.84 -4.02 -5.66
CA MET A 258 -5.86 -2.93 -5.83
C MET A 258 -5.74 -2.07 -4.57
N ALA A 259 -6.80 -2.01 -3.75
CA ALA A 259 -6.77 -1.35 -2.45
C ALA A 259 -5.92 -2.13 -1.42
N CYS A 260 -6.06 -3.45 -1.38
CA CYS A 260 -5.31 -4.36 -0.51
C CYS A 260 -3.77 -4.17 -0.54
N PRO A 261 -3.10 -4.12 -1.72
CA PRO A 261 -1.65 -3.93 -1.79
C PRO A 261 -1.22 -2.51 -1.43
N HIS A 262 -2.08 -1.48 -1.53
CA HIS A 262 -1.77 -0.17 -0.93
C HIS A 262 -1.60 -0.34 0.59
N THR A 263 -2.58 -0.98 1.25
CA THR A 263 -2.50 -1.28 2.68
C THR A 263 -1.28 -2.13 3.04
N SER A 264 -0.96 -3.15 2.22
CA SER A 264 0.25 -3.98 2.43
C SER A 264 1.54 -3.18 2.34
N GLY A 265 1.62 -2.23 1.41
CA GLY A 265 2.77 -1.33 1.30
C GLY A 265 2.95 -0.48 2.56
N VAL A 266 1.87 0.12 3.08
CA VAL A 266 1.94 0.92 4.33
C VAL A 266 2.32 0.06 5.53
N LEU A 267 1.78 -1.15 5.65
CA LEU A 267 2.17 -2.11 6.68
C LEU A 267 3.66 -2.47 6.60
N ALA A 268 4.22 -2.59 5.39
CA ALA A 268 5.64 -2.84 5.22
C ALA A 268 6.50 -1.62 5.62
N LEU A 269 6.02 -0.39 5.41
CA LEU A 269 6.68 0.80 5.95
C LEU A 269 6.70 0.79 7.49
N LEU A 270 5.56 0.50 8.11
CA LEU A 270 5.42 0.43 9.57
C LEU A 270 6.31 -0.66 10.18
N MET A 271 6.33 -1.86 9.59
CA MET A 271 7.18 -2.97 10.04
C MET A 271 8.68 -2.68 9.80
N GLY A 272 9.03 -1.93 8.75
CA GLY A 272 10.41 -1.52 8.50
C GLY A 272 10.92 -0.51 9.52
N LYS A 273 10.03 0.32 10.06
CA LYS A 273 10.32 1.27 11.14
C LYS A 273 10.55 0.57 12.48
N ASP A 274 9.70 -0.39 12.83
CA ASP A 274 9.82 -1.18 14.04
C ASP A 274 9.77 -2.68 13.74
N LYS A 275 10.96 -3.28 13.66
CA LYS A 275 11.12 -4.72 13.35
C LYS A 275 10.63 -5.64 14.47
N ASN A 276 10.36 -5.11 15.66
CA ASN A 276 9.82 -5.85 16.80
C ASN A 276 8.30 -5.64 16.97
N ALA A 277 7.68 -4.84 16.10
CA ALA A 277 6.26 -4.56 16.16
C ALA A 277 5.44 -5.84 16.05
N THR A 278 4.48 -5.99 16.95
CA THR A 278 3.50 -7.09 16.88
C THR A 278 2.46 -6.80 15.79
N PRO A 279 1.81 -7.82 15.22
CA PRO A 279 0.72 -7.61 14.26
C PRO A 279 -0.39 -6.69 14.78
N GLN A 280 -0.69 -6.78 16.08
CA GLN A 280 -1.66 -5.90 16.74
C GLN A 280 -1.19 -4.45 16.73
N SER A 281 0.05 -4.17 17.14
CA SER A 281 0.60 -2.81 17.14
C SER A 281 0.67 -2.19 15.74
N LEU A 282 0.97 -3.00 14.71
CA LEU A 282 0.97 -2.56 13.31
C LEU A 282 -0.45 -2.23 12.84
N LYS A 283 -1.43 -3.09 13.15
CA LYS A 283 -2.85 -2.85 12.83
C LYS A 283 -3.36 -1.58 13.52
N ASP A 284 -3.02 -1.37 14.79
CA ASP A 284 -3.45 -0.18 15.53
C ASP A 284 -2.79 1.10 15.00
N ALA A 285 -1.49 1.07 14.69
CA ALA A 285 -0.79 2.19 14.07
C ALA A 285 -1.38 2.55 12.70
N LEU A 286 -1.69 1.54 11.88
CA LEU A 286 -2.33 1.72 10.58
C LEU A 286 -3.71 2.38 10.70
N LEU A 287 -4.56 1.88 11.60
CA LEU A 287 -5.93 2.38 11.74
C LEU A 287 -6.01 3.75 12.42
N SER A 288 -5.14 4.03 13.39
CA SER A 288 -5.08 5.33 14.08
C SER A 288 -4.49 6.43 13.21
N SER A 289 -3.61 6.08 12.26
CA SER A 289 -3.01 7.05 11.34
C SER A 289 -3.89 7.39 10.15
N ALA A 290 -4.92 6.59 9.84
CA ALA A 290 -5.83 6.80 8.72
C ALA A 290 -6.43 8.22 8.69
N THR A 291 -6.81 8.69 7.50
CA THR A 291 -7.58 9.93 7.34
C THR A 291 -9.06 9.64 7.58
N SER A 292 -9.59 10.19 8.67
CA SER A 292 -10.97 9.97 9.07
C SER A 292 -11.96 10.84 8.28
N ASP A 293 -13.19 10.35 8.13
CA ASP A 293 -14.37 11.13 7.73
C ASP A 293 -14.32 11.80 6.34
N VAL A 294 -13.41 11.36 5.47
CA VAL A 294 -13.30 11.83 4.08
C VAL A 294 -14.03 10.92 3.08
N VAL A 295 -14.26 9.65 3.43
CA VAL A 295 -14.88 8.71 2.48
C VAL A 295 -16.37 8.94 2.41
N SER A 296 -16.90 9.17 1.22
CA SER A 296 -18.33 9.25 0.96
C SER A 296 -18.91 7.86 0.63
N ASP A 297 -20.16 7.63 1.06
CA ASP A 297 -20.90 6.36 0.89
C ASP A 297 -20.20 5.13 1.54
N THR A 298 -19.77 5.25 2.80
CA THR A 298 -19.12 4.14 3.53
C THR A 298 -20.04 2.95 3.79
N LYS A 299 -21.37 3.12 3.63
CA LYS A 299 -22.39 2.09 3.90
C LYS A 299 -22.21 1.39 5.27
N GLY A 300 -21.92 2.18 6.30
CA GLY A 300 -21.77 1.68 7.68
C GLY A 300 -20.42 1.02 7.98
N SER A 301 -19.43 1.13 7.10
CA SER A 301 -18.03 0.88 7.43
C SER A 301 -17.45 2.03 8.26
N PRO A 302 -16.45 1.76 9.13
CA PRO A 302 -15.59 2.79 9.68
C PRO A 302 -15.07 3.73 8.58
N ASN A 303 -15.23 5.04 8.78
CA ASN A 303 -14.80 6.03 7.80
C ASN A 303 -13.31 6.34 7.98
N ARG A 304 -12.46 5.46 7.44
CA ARG A 304 -11.01 5.56 7.50
C ARG A 304 -10.44 5.37 6.10
N LEU A 305 -9.80 6.39 5.55
CA LEU A 305 -9.01 6.28 4.33
C LEU A 305 -7.54 6.03 4.71
N LEU A 306 -6.91 5.05 4.06
CA LEU A 306 -5.50 4.74 4.25
C LEU A 306 -4.64 6.00 4.16
N TYR A 307 -3.71 6.13 5.10
CA TYR A 307 -2.75 7.22 5.11
C TYR A 307 -1.35 6.65 5.33
N ALA A 308 -0.40 7.13 4.56
CA ALA A 308 0.99 6.78 4.62
C ALA A 308 1.77 8.08 4.63
N ASN A 309 2.29 8.53 5.77
CA ASN A 309 3.24 9.64 5.76
C ASN A 309 4.66 9.09 5.88
N PRO A 310 5.40 8.92 4.79
CA PRO A 310 6.76 8.40 4.88
C PRO A 310 7.66 9.36 5.69
N VAL A 311 7.37 10.66 5.66
CA VAL A 311 8.17 11.73 6.31
C VAL A 311 7.92 11.80 7.82
N SER A 312 6.65 11.77 8.25
CA SER A 312 6.28 11.83 9.67
C SER A 312 6.08 10.48 10.32
N MET A 313 6.50 9.38 9.69
CA MET A 313 6.78 8.12 10.40
C MET A 313 8.03 8.26 11.30
N VAL A 314 8.31 9.44 11.82
CA VAL A 314 9.12 9.71 13.01
C VAL A 314 8.11 9.94 14.13
N PHE A 315 8.14 9.11 15.19
CA PHE A 315 7.37 9.41 16.41
C PHE A 315 8.25 10.27 17.30
#